data_AF-A0A922LS09-F1
#
_entry.id   AF-A0A922LS09-F1
#
_cell.length_a   1.000
_cell.length_b   1.000
_cell.length_c   1.000
_cell.angle_alpha   90.00
_cell.angle_beta   90.00
_cell.angle_gamma   90.00
#
_symmetry.space_group_name_H-M   'P 1'
#
loop_
_entity.id
_entity.type
_entity.pdbx_description
1 polymer ?
#
loop_
_entity_poly.entity_id
_entity_poly.type
_entity_poly.pdbx_seq_one_letter_code
_entity_poly.pdbx_strand_id
1 'polypeptide(L)'
;MQSLLTTVSNNAGMFGMQFFPSKCKMLLQDWIASTPELMIEGEVVERVDRFTYLRSLISPRRLLCDEISARIQKARLASANLRHLWSKRDIRLPTKGCVYCAAVRSVLLYDSEIWPVRVEDICRLLVFNHRCLRNIARISWGHRVSNSVVRKRILGTDGKSIDKVVELHQLRWLGHVLRMPNP
;
A
#
# COMPACT_ATOMS: atom_id res chain seq x y z
N MET A 1 -19.97 11.87 20.24
CA MET A 1 -18.62 11.36 19.92
C MET A 1 -17.78 11.17 21.18
N GLN A 2 -17.64 12.20 22.02
CA GLN A 2 -16.94 12.09 23.31
C GLN A 2 -17.52 11.00 24.23
N SER A 3 -18.84 10.91 24.36
CA SER A 3 -19.50 9.89 25.19
C SER A 3 -19.14 8.45 24.81
N LEU A 4 -19.05 8.15 23.51
CA LEU A 4 -18.63 6.84 23.01
C LEU A 4 -17.18 6.55 23.38
N LEU A 5 -16.29 7.52 23.20
CA LEU A 5 -14.87 7.38 23.51
C LEU A 5 -14.65 7.14 25.02
N THR A 6 -15.36 7.87 25.88
CA THR A 6 -15.35 7.66 27.33
C THR A 6 -15.90 6.28 27.70
N THR A 7 -16.99 5.84 27.05
CA THR A 7 -17.56 4.50 27.29
C THR A 7 -16.57 3.39 26.94
N VAL A 8 -15.89 3.51 25.81
CA VAL A 8 -14.85 2.54 25.41
C VAL A 8 -13.66 2.59 26.36
N SER A 9 -13.23 3.77 26.82
CA SER A 9 -12.16 3.91 27.82
C SER A 9 -12.50 3.20 29.13
N ASN A 10 -13.71 3.44 29.65
CA ASN A 10 -14.17 2.82 30.90
C ASN A 10 -14.25 1.29 30.77
N ASN A 11 -14.81 0.79 29.66
CA ASN A 11 -14.89 -0.65 29.40
C ASN A 11 -13.51 -1.28 29.25
N ALA A 12 -12.58 -0.63 28.54
CA ALA A 12 -11.20 -1.10 28.42
C ALA A 12 -10.52 -1.16 29.81
N GLY A 13 -10.76 -0.16 30.66
CA GLY A 13 -10.29 -0.10 32.04
C GLY A 13 -10.77 -1.27 32.89
N MET A 14 -12.00 -1.77 32.69
CA MET A 14 -12.51 -2.97 33.38
C MET A 14 -11.68 -4.22 33.08
N PHE A 15 -10.98 -4.26 31.94
CA PHE A 15 -10.06 -5.34 31.56
C PHE A 15 -8.58 -5.01 31.83
N GLY A 16 -8.30 -3.94 32.59
CA GLY A 16 -6.94 -3.48 32.88
C GLY A 16 -6.22 -2.85 31.67
N MET A 17 -6.95 -2.47 30.62
CA MET A 17 -6.41 -1.79 29.45
C MET A 17 -6.56 -0.28 29.60
N GLN A 18 -5.58 0.48 29.12
CA GLN A 18 -5.61 1.94 29.12
C GLN A 18 -5.24 2.47 27.73
N PHE A 19 -5.92 3.54 27.33
CA PHE A 19 -5.54 4.27 26.12
C PHE A 19 -4.26 5.06 26.36
N PHE A 20 -3.43 5.15 25.34
CA PHE A 20 -2.22 5.98 25.37
C PHE A 20 -2.48 7.21 24.49
N PRO A 21 -2.81 8.38 25.06
CA PRO A 21 -3.30 9.53 24.29
C PRO A 21 -2.36 9.93 23.16
N SER A 22 -1.03 9.83 23.36
CA SER A 22 -0.04 10.18 22.34
C SER A 22 -0.05 9.27 21.10
N LYS A 23 -0.60 8.04 21.19
CA LYS A 23 -0.83 7.13 20.05
C LYS A 23 -2.23 7.28 19.43
N CYS A 24 -3.17 7.86 20.16
CA CYS A 24 -4.51 8.14 19.68
C CYS A 24 -4.50 9.41 18.84
N LYS A 25 -5.06 9.35 17.63
CA LYS A 25 -5.18 10.50 16.74
C LYS A 25 -6.60 10.60 16.24
N MET A 26 -7.11 11.83 16.14
CA MET A 26 -8.42 12.10 15.58
C MET A 26 -8.27 12.48 14.11
N LEU A 27 -8.85 11.67 13.23
CA LEU A 27 -8.94 11.97 11.80
C LEU A 27 -10.41 12.17 11.43
N LEU A 28 -10.72 13.33 10.86
CA LEU A 28 -12.08 13.70 10.46
C LEU A 28 -12.26 13.44 8.96
N GLN A 29 -13.27 12.67 8.58
CA GLN A 29 -13.67 12.44 7.18
C GLN A 29 -14.97 13.20 6.90
N ASP A 30 -14.98 13.99 5.83
CA ASP A 30 -16.16 14.71 5.34
C ASP A 30 -16.90 15.55 6.41
N TRP A 31 -16.15 16.12 7.37
CA TRP A 31 -16.70 16.89 8.48
C TRP A 31 -16.96 18.35 8.08
N ILE A 32 -18.21 18.80 8.23
CA ILE A 32 -18.68 20.13 7.80
C ILE A 32 -18.85 21.11 8.99
N ALA A 33 -18.96 20.58 10.22
CA ALA A 33 -19.24 21.37 11.42
C ALA A 33 -17.97 21.89 12.12
N SER A 34 -18.13 22.60 13.23
CA SER A 34 -17.03 22.97 14.12
C SER A 34 -16.25 21.72 14.55
N THR A 35 -14.93 21.88 14.66
CA THR A 35 -14.02 20.78 14.99
C THR A 35 -14.31 20.31 16.42
N PRO A 36 -14.66 19.03 16.65
CA PRO A 36 -14.86 18.54 18.00
C PRO A 36 -13.52 18.43 18.72
N GLU A 37 -13.44 18.88 19.97
CA GLU A 37 -12.32 18.55 20.84
C GLU A 37 -12.65 17.24 21.56
N LEU A 38 -11.78 16.23 21.39
CA LEU A 38 -11.89 14.96 22.08
C LEU A 38 -10.82 14.86 23.16
N MET A 39 -11.19 14.35 24.33
CA MET A 39 -10.28 14.16 25.46
C MET A 39 -10.19 12.69 25.85
N ILE A 40 -8.97 12.20 26.06
CA ILE A 40 -8.65 10.87 26.61
C ILE A 40 -7.80 11.11 27.86
N GLU A 41 -8.23 10.62 29.03
CA GLU A 41 -7.49 10.76 30.29
C GLU A 41 -7.09 12.23 30.62
N GLY A 42 -7.93 13.20 30.21
CA GLY A 42 -7.66 14.64 30.41
C GLY A 42 -6.74 15.28 29.39
N GLU A 43 -6.18 14.51 28.45
CA GLU A 43 -5.37 15.03 27.33
C GLU A 43 -6.21 15.21 26.07
N VAL A 44 -6.00 16.32 25.36
CA VAL A 44 -6.64 16.57 24.05
C VAL A 44 -6.01 15.66 23.01
N VAL A 45 -6.86 14.90 22.30
CA VAL A 45 -6.42 14.01 21.24
C VAL A 45 -5.95 14.84 20.05
N GLU A 46 -4.70 14.63 19.62
CA GLU A 46 -4.14 15.33 18.46
C GLU A 46 -4.97 15.03 17.21
N ARG A 47 -5.36 16.10 16.52
CA ARG A 47 -5.98 16.03 15.21
C ARG A 47 -4.91 15.84 14.13
N VAL A 48 -5.13 14.87 13.26
CA VAL A 48 -4.26 14.63 12.10
C VAL A 48 -5.07 14.57 10.82
N ASP A 49 -4.54 15.17 9.76
CA ASP A 49 -5.12 15.03 8.42
C ASP A 49 -4.71 13.71 7.77
N ARG A 50 -3.60 13.10 8.19
CA ARG A 50 -3.09 11.84 7.62
C ARG A 50 -2.74 10.89 8.73
N PHE A 51 -3.24 9.66 8.64
CA PHE A 51 -2.95 8.61 9.62
C PHE A 51 -2.59 7.31 8.94
N THR A 52 -1.53 6.63 9.41
CA THR A 52 -1.17 5.31 8.88
C THR A 52 -1.79 4.24 9.76
N TYR A 53 -2.81 3.55 9.24
CA TYR A 53 -3.46 2.42 9.89
C TYR A 53 -3.11 1.12 9.15
N LEU A 54 -2.57 0.12 9.87
CA LEU A 54 -2.15 -1.16 9.29
C LEU A 54 -1.31 -1.03 8.01
N ARG A 55 -0.42 -0.02 7.97
CA ARG A 55 0.45 0.33 6.83
C ARG A 55 -0.25 0.99 5.64
N SER A 56 -1.57 1.16 5.68
CA SER A 56 -2.39 1.94 4.75
C SER A 56 -2.54 3.39 5.23
N LEU A 57 -2.45 4.34 4.32
CA LEU A 57 -2.60 5.76 4.58
C LEU A 57 -4.06 6.17 4.45
N ILE A 58 -4.62 6.68 5.53
CA ILE A 58 -5.96 7.25 5.58
C ILE A 58 -5.83 8.77 5.48
N SER A 59 -6.55 9.37 4.54
CA SER A 59 -6.66 10.82 4.36
C SER A 59 -8.13 11.26 4.36
N PRO A 60 -8.44 12.54 4.63
CA PRO A 60 -9.81 13.02 4.86
C PRO A 60 -10.64 12.94 3.59
N ARG A 61 -9.99 13.15 2.45
CA ARG A 61 -10.56 13.05 1.09
C ARG A 61 -10.45 11.63 0.48
N ARG A 62 -9.94 10.66 1.26
CA ARG A 62 -9.67 9.25 0.84
C ARG A 62 -8.98 9.14 -0.53
N LEU A 63 -8.01 10.04 -0.79
CA LEU A 63 -7.36 10.09 -2.10
C LEU A 63 -6.45 8.89 -2.28
N LEU A 64 -6.86 7.94 -3.12
CA LEU A 64 -6.06 6.78 -3.53
C LEU A 64 -4.67 7.18 -4.05
N CYS A 65 -4.56 8.36 -4.69
CA CYS A 65 -3.29 8.93 -5.14
C CYS A 65 -2.23 9.01 -4.05
N ASP A 66 -2.62 9.35 -2.81
CA ASP A 66 -1.73 9.47 -1.66
C ASP A 66 -1.23 8.10 -1.20
N GLU A 67 -2.14 7.12 -1.13
CA GLU A 67 -1.81 5.74 -0.78
C GLU A 67 -0.87 5.10 -1.82
N ILE A 68 -1.18 5.23 -3.10
CA ILE A 68 -0.33 4.74 -4.19
C ILE A 68 1.05 5.41 -4.15
N SER A 69 1.09 6.72 -3.89
CA SER A 69 2.37 7.43 -3.74
C SER A 69 3.17 6.89 -2.57
N ALA A 70 2.54 6.64 -1.42
CA ALA A 70 3.18 6.03 -0.25
C ALA A 70 3.71 4.62 -0.54
N ARG A 71 2.93 3.79 -1.26
CA ARG A 71 3.35 2.43 -1.67
C ARG A 71 4.52 2.45 -2.64
N ILE A 72 4.50 3.36 -3.61
CA ILE A 72 5.62 3.57 -4.51
C ILE A 72 6.88 3.97 -3.72
N GLN A 73 6.79 4.86 -2.73
CA GLN A 73 7.97 5.23 -1.93
C GLN A 73 8.50 4.05 -1.09
N LYS A 74 7.63 3.28 -0.45
CA LYS A 74 8.02 2.06 0.29
C LYS A 74 8.68 1.04 -0.64
N ALA A 75 8.10 0.79 -1.82
CA ALA A 75 8.67 -0.13 -2.79
C ALA A 75 9.98 0.39 -3.41
N ARG A 76 10.13 1.72 -3.58
CA ARG A 76 11.39 2.35 -3.99
C ARG A 76 12.49 2.05 -2.97
N LEU A 77 12.21 2.22 -1.68
CA LEU A 77 13.17 1.93 -0.61
C LEU A 77 13.55 0.44 -0.61
N ALA A 78 12.57 -0.47 -0.70
CA ALA A 78 12.83 -1.91 -0.80
C ALA A 78 13.72 -2.26 -2.01
N SER A 79 13.44 -1.65 -3.17
CA SER A 79 14.24 -1.83 -4.39
C SER A 79 15.67 -1.28 -4.23
N ALA A 80 15.83 -0.12 -3.58
CA ALA A 80 17.13 0.50 -3.33
C ALA A 80 17.99 -0.33 -2.36
N ASN A 81 17.39 -0.90 -1.32
CA ASN A 81 18.07 -1.79 -0.37
C ASN A 81 18.66 -3.03 -1.07
N LEU A 82 18.04 -3.47 -2.16
CA LEU A 82 18.48 -4.60 -2.98
C LEU A 82 19.40 -4.19 -4.15
N ARG A 83 19.91 -2.95 -4.19
CA ARG A 83 20.76 -2.47 -5.30
C ARG A 83 21.95 -3.37 -5.62
N HIS A 84 22.57 -3.93 -4.59
CA HIS A 84 23.74 -4.78 -4.71
C HIS A 84 23.38 -6.08 -5.44
N LEU A 85 22.20 -6.65 -5.15
CA LEU A 85 21.65 -7.83 -5.82
C LEU A 85 21.40 -7.57 -7.31
N TRP A 86 20.84 -6.41 -7.66
CA TRP A 86 20.60 -6.03 -9.06
C TRP A 86 21.94 -5.89 -9.83
N SER A 87 22.98 -5.41 -9.16
CA SER A 87 24.34 -5.23 -9.68
C SER A 87 25.20 -6.50 -9.79
N LYS A 88 24.76 -7.64 -9.25
CA LYS A 88 25.44 -8.94 -9.39
C LYS A 88 25.18 -9.59 -10.77
N ARG A 89 26.21 -10.05 -11.48
CA ARG A 89 26.08 -10.65 -12.84
C ARG A 89 25.92 -12.18 -12.81
N ASP A 90 26.44 -12.78 -11.76
CA ASP A 90 26.38 -14.18 -11.36
C ASP A 90 24.95 -14.67 -11.07
N ILE A 91 24.05 -13.77 -10.70
CA ILE A 91 22.65 -14.11 -10.39
C ILE A 91 21.80 -14.03 -11.66
N ARG A 92 21.14 -15.15 -11.98
CA ARG A 92 20.24 -15.28 -13.14
C ARG A 92 19.06 -14.31 -13.06
N LEU A 93 18.63 -13.77 -14.21
CA LEU A 93 17.51 -12.83 -14.29
C LEU A 93 16.18 -13.37 -13.71
N PRO A 94 15.77 -14.64 -13.96
CA PRO A 94 14.56 -15.18 -13.35
C PRO A 94 14.61 -15.18 -11.82
N THR A 95 15.76 -15.51 -11.23
CA THR A 95 15.96 -15.47 -9.77
C THR A 95 15.80 -14.06 -9.23
N LYS A 96 16.37 -13.04 -9.90
CA LYS A 96 16.13 -11.64 -9.53
C LYS A 96 14.66 -11.24 -9.69
N GLY A 97 13.97 -11.78 -10.70
CA GLY A 97 12.54 -11.62 -10.90
C GLY A 97 11.72 -12.15 -9.72
N CYS A 98 12.07 -13.34 -9.20
CA CYS A 98 11.46 -13.91 -8.01
C CYS A 98 11.65 -13.00 -6.78
N VAL A 99 12.88 -12.52 -6.54
CA VAL A 99 13.15 -11.60 -5.43
C VAL A 99 12.39 -10.28 -5.59
N TYR A 100 12.34 -9.74 -6.81
CA TYR A 100 11.55 -8.54 -7.11
C TYR A 100 10.07 -8.74 -6.76
N CYS A 101 9.48 -9.86 -7.20
CA CYS A 101 8.10 -10.19 -6.89
C CYS A 101 7.84 -10.29 -5.38
N ALA A 102 8.75 -10.95 -4.66
CA ALA A 102 8.61 -11.21 -3.22
C ALA A 102 8.82 -9.96 -2.34
N ALA A 103 9.78 -9.10 -2.68
CA ALA A 103 10.23 -8.01 -1.80
C ALA A 103 9.81 -6.61 -2.24
N VAL A 104 9.60 -6.38 -3.54
CA VAL A 104 9.29 -5.04 -4.08
C VAL A 104 7.87 -4.97 -4.60
N ARG A 105 7.48 -5.93 -5.45
CA ARG A 105 6.15 -5.96 -6.06
C ARG A 105 5.05 -6.21 -5.03
N SER A 106 5.30 -7.08 -4.05
CA SER A 106 4.40 -7.32 -2.92
C SER A 106 4.12 -6.03 -2.12
N VAL A 107 5.16 -5.25 -1.80
CA VAL A 107 5.05 -3.97 -1.09
C VAL A 107 4.30 -2.93 -1.94
N LEU A 108 4.56 -2.92 -3.25
CA LEU A 108 3.92 -2.00 -4.19
C LEU A 108 2.40 -2.24 -4.30
N LEU A 109 1.96 -3.51 -4.22
CA LEU A 109 0.58 -3.93 -4.46
C LEU A 109 -0.17 -4.36 -3.20
N TYR A 110 0.40 -4.07 -2.03
CA TYR A 110 -0.26 -4.36 -0.76
C TYR A 110 -1.53 -3.51 -0.62
N ASP A 111 -2.63 -4.15 -0.18
CA ASP A 111 -3.99 -3.60 -0.11
C ASP A 111 -4.61 -3.22 -1.46
N SER A 112 -4.04 -3.66 -2.59
CA SER A 112 -4.59 -3.34 -3.91
C SER A 112 -5.97 -3.94 -4.19
N GLU A 113 -6.38 -4.96 -3.43
CA GLU A 113 -7.71 -5.55 -3.44
C GLU A 113 -8.84 -4.57 -3.09
N ILE A 114 -8.56 -3.53 -2.30
CA ILE A 114 -9.56 -2.56 -1.82
C ILE A 114 -9.45 -1.20 -2.50
N TRP A 115 -8.51 -1.03 -3.44
CA TRP A 115 -8.30 0.24 -4.11
C TRP A 115 -9.36 0.49 -5.20
N PRO A 116 -10.04 1.65 -5.18
CA PRO A 116 -10.86 2.09 -6.31
C PRO A 116 -9.97 2.64 -7.44
N VAL A 117 -9.21 1.76 -8.10
CA VAL A 117 -8.17 2.14 -9.07
C VAL A 117 -8.72 2.84 -10.30
N ARG A 118 -8.15 3.99 -10.66
CA ARG A 118 -8.35 4.66 -11.95
C ARG A 118 -7.23 4.30 -12.93
N VAL A 119 -7.43 4.65 -14.20
CA VAL A 119 -6.39 4.43 -15.23
C VAL A 119 -5.08 5.15 -14.87
N GLU A 120 -5.18 6.37 -14.35
CA GLU A 120 -4.01 7.17 -13.92
C GLU A 120 -3.22 6.50 -12.79
N ASP A 121 -3.93 5.87 -11.85
CA ASP A 121 -3.35 5.15 -10.72
C ASP A 121 -2.54 3.93 -11.18
N ILE A 122 -3.15 3.13 -12.06
CA ILE A 122 -2.49 1.98 -12.70
C ILE A 122 -1.27 2.44 -13.50
N CYS A 123 -1.37 3.55 -14.24
CA CYS A 123 -0.24 4.12 -14.98
C CYS A 123 0.94 4.47 -14.06
N ARG A 124 0.69 5.07 -12.90
CA ARG A 124 1.75 5.40 -11.92
C ARG A 124 2.46 4.14 -11.40
N LEU A 125 1.70 3.09 -11.10
CA LEU A 125 2.26 1.81 -10.67
C LEU A 125 3.06 1.13 -11.80
N LEU A 126 2.56 1.16 -13.03
CA LEU A 126 3.23 0.60 -14.21
C LEU A 126 4.55 1.31 -14.50
N VAL A 127 4.58 2.64 -14.45
CA VAL A 127 5.81 3.43 -14.65
C VAL A 127 6.89 3.01 -13.65
N PHE A 128 6.54 2.90 -12.37
CA PHE A 128 7.47 2.47 -11.34
C PHE A 128 7.93 1.01 -11.54
N ASN A 129 7.00 0.09 -11.81
CA ASN A 129 7.30 -1.32 -12.06
C ASN A 129 8.25 -1.49 -13.26
N HIS A 130 7.96 -0.84 -14.40
CA HIS A 130 8.82 -0.93 -15.58
C HIS A 130 10.20 -0.33 -15.36
N ARG A 131 10.32 0.76 -14.58
CA ARG A 131 11.62 1.30 -14.18
C ARG A 131 12.43 0.28 -13.38
N CYS A 132 11.82 -0.39 -12.41
CA CYS A 132 12.48 -1.43 -11.61
C CYS A 132 12.92 -2.62 -12.49
N LEU A 133 12.02 -3.13 -13.33
CA LEU A 133 12.32 -4.25 -14.21
C LEU A 133 13.48 -3.93 -15.17
N ARG A 134 13.48 -2.74 -15.78
CA ARG A 134 14.59 -2.30 -16.64
C ARG A 134 15.91 -2.19 -15.87
N ASN A 135 15.88 -1.68 -14.64
CA ASN A 135 17.06 -1.61 -13.78
C ASN A 135 17.62 -3.02 -13.48
N ILE A 136 16.75 -3.97 -13.10
CA ILE A 136 17.12 -5.37 -12.83
C ILE A 136 17.77 -6.02 -14.06
N ALA A 137 17.20 -5.79 -15.25
CA ALA A 137 17.71 -6.32 -16.51
C ALA A 137 18.86 -5.49 -17.12
N ARG A 138 19.24 -4.35 -16.52
CA ARG A 138 20.22 -3.39 -17.03
C ARG A 138 19.94 -2.89 -18.45
N ILE A 139 18.66 -2.73 -18.77
CA ILE A 139 18.23 -2.25 -20.08
C ILE A 139 18.06 -0.74 -19.98
N SER A 140 19.03 -0.01 -20.55
CA SER A 140 18.92 1.44 -20.77
C SER A 140 17.77 1.77 -21.73
N TRP A 141 17.30 3.02 -21.69
CA TRP A 141 16.26 3.51 -22.58
C TRP A 141 16.68 3.45 -24.07
N GLY A 142 17.97 3.66 -24.36
CA GLY A 142 18.53 3.64 -25.71
C GLY A 142 18.42 2.30 -26.43
N HIS A 143 18.26 1.18 -25.72
CA HIS A 143 18.11 -0.15 -26.34
C HIS A 143 16.77 -0.34 -27.05
N ARG A 144 15.79 0.57 -26.92
CA ARG A 144 14.47 0.51 -27.56
C ARG A 144 13.70 -0.81 -27.39
N VAL A 145 13.99 -1.58 -26.33
CA VAL A 145 13.27 -2.82 -26.00
C VAL A 145 11.89 -2.49 -25.44
N SER A 146 10.85 -3.18 -25.89
CA SER A 146 9.48 -2.97 -25.41
C SER A 146 9.29 -3.43 -23.95
N ASN A 147 8.37 -2.79 -23.22
CA ASN A 147 8.11 -3.13 -21.82
C ASN A 147 7.58 -4.55 -21.63
N SER A 148 6.85 -5.10 -22.61
CA SER A 148 6.37 -6.48 -22.61
C SER A 148 7.51 -7.49 -22.69
N VAL A 149 8.50 -7.23 -23.56
CA VAL A 149 9.70 -8.08 -23.69
C VAL A 149 10.53 -8.06 -22.41
N VAL A 150 10.75 -6.88 -21.82
CA VAL A 150 11.46 -6.76 -20.52
C VAL A 150 10.74 -7.55 -19.44
N ARG A 151 9.41 -7.44 -19.35
CA ARG A 151 8.59 -8.19 -18.39
C ARG A 151 8.75 -9.69 -18.58
N LYS A 152 8.60 -10.19 -19.81
CA LYS A 152 8.71 -11.62 -20.13
C LYS A 152 10.10 -12.18 -19.80
N ARG A 153 11.15 -11.38 -20.02
CA ARG A 153 12.54 -11.79 -19.72
C ARG A 153 12.82 -11.98 -18.22
N ILE A 154 12.17 -11.20 -17.37
CA ILE A 154 12.44 -11.19 -15.92
C ILE A 154 11.43 -12.06 -15.16
N LEU A 155 10.15 -11.98 -15.55
CA LEU A 155 9.05 -12.63 -14.85
C LEU A 155 8.55 -13.91 -15.54
N GLY A 156 9.12 -14.26 -16.69
CA GLY A 156 8.68 -15.41 -17.49
C GLY A 156 7.40 -15.15 -18.30
N THR A 157 6.95 -16.19 -19.00
CA THR A 157 5.74 -16.16 -19.84
C THR A 157 4.48 -15.92 -19.00
N ASP A 158 4.43 -16.48 -17.78
CA ASP A 158 3.33 -16.31 -16.83
C ASP A 158 3.42 -15.00 -16.02
N GLY A 159 4.43 -14.18 -16.30
CA GLY A 159 4.67 -12.91 -15.67
C GLY A 159 3.56 -11.89 -15.97
N LYS A 160 2.57 -11.81 -15.07
CA LYS A 160 1.44 -10.88 -15.17
C LYS A 160 1.91 -9.43 -15.06
N SER A 161 1.25 -8.52 -15.79
CA SER A 161 1.40 -7.07 -15.62
C SER A 161 0.82 -6.60 -14.28
N ILE A 162 1.05 -5.34 -13.91
CA ILE A 162 0.54 -4.80 -12.65
C ILE A 162 -0.99 -4.73 -12.67
N ASP A 163 -1.57 -4.19 -13.75
CA ASP A 163 -3.02 -4.11 -13.97
C ASP A 163 -3.68 -5.48 -13.78
N LYS A 164 -3.16 -6.54 -14.42
CA LYS A 164 -3.69 -7.90 -14.25
C LYS A 164 -3.54 -8.46 -12.84
N VAL A 165 -2.53 -8.06 -12.08
CA VAL A 165 -2.40 -8.53 -10.68
C VAL A 165 -3.38 -7.80 -9.77
N VAL A 166 -3.57 -6.49 -9.96
CA VAL A 166 -4.56 -5.72 -9.22
C VAL A 166 -5.97 -6.27 -9.49
N GLU A 167 -6.31 -6.51 -10.76
CA GLU A 167 -7.58 -7.13 -11.16
C GLU A 167 -7.80 -8.49 -10.46
N LEU A 168 -6.76 -9.34 -10.42
CA LEU A 168 -6.85 -10.62 -9.72
C LEU A 168 -7.02 -10.49 -8.21
N HIS A 169 -6.38 -9.51 -7.57
CA HIS A 169 -6.56 -9.26 -6.14
C HIS A 169 -7.99 -8.84 -5.83
N GLN A 170 -8.55 -7.93 -6.63
CA GLN A 170 -9.94 -7.49 -6.50
C GLN A 170 -10.94 -8.63 -6.73
N LEU A 171 -10.74 -9.46 -7.76
CA LEU A 171 -11.60 -10.63 -8.02
C LEU A 171 -11.53 -11.68 -6.90
N ARG A 172 -10.34 -11.91 -6.34
CA ARG A 172 -10.17 -12.81 -5.18
C ARG A 172 -10.89 -12.29 -3.95
N TRP A 173 -10.78 -10.99 -3.68
CA TRP A 173 -11.49 -10.32 -2.59
C TRP A 173 -13.00 -10.40 -2.77
N LEU A 174 -13.51 -10.08 -3.96
CA LEU A 174 -14.93 -10.24 -4.29
C LEU A 174 -15.39 -11.68 -4.07
N GLY A 175 -14.63 -12.66 -4.55
CA GLY A 175 -14.94 -14.07 -4.33
C GLY A 175 -14.95 -14.47 -2.85
N HIS A 176 -14.11 -13.85 -2.02
CA HIS A 176 -14.15 -14.04 -0.57
C HIS A 176 -15.44 -13.48 0.02
N VAL A 177 -15.84 -12.26 -0.36
CA VAL A 177 -17.08 -11.62 0.07
C VAL A 177 -18.31 -12.46 -0.29
N LEU A 178 -18.36 -12.99 -1.51
CA LEU A 178 -19.47 -13.83 -1.98
C LEU A 178 -19.57 -15.19 -1.26
N ARG A 179 -18.49 -15.64 -0.60
CA ARG A 179 -18.48 -16.89 0.18
C ARG A 179 -18.73 -16.66 1.67
N MET A 180 -18.81 -15.41 2.12
CA MET A 180 -19.16 -15.14 3.51
C MET A 180 -20.61 -15.57 3.75
N PRO A 181 -20.90 -16.32 4.83
CA PRO A 181 -22.28 -16.60 5.20
C PRO A 181 -23.01 -15.29 5.45
N ASN A 182 -24.31 -15.26 5.13
CA ASN A 182 -25.12 -14.08 5.41
C ASN A 182 -25.09 -13.77 6.91
N PRO A 183 -24.82 -12.51 7.29
CA PRO A 183 -24.81 -12.07 8.68
C PRO A 183 -26.21 -12.13 9.31
#